data_AF-A0A0R1MW19-F1
#
_entry.id   AF-A0A0R1MW19-F1
#
_cell.length_a   1.000
_cell.length_b   1.000
_cell.length_c   1.000
_cell.angle_alpha   90.00
_cell.angle_beta   90.00
_cell.angle_gamma   90.00
#
_symmetry.space_group_name_H-M   'P 1'
#
loop_
_entity.id
_entity.type
_entity.pdbx_description
1 polymer ?
#
loop_
_entity_poly.entity_id
_entity_poly.type
_entity_poly.pdbx_seq_one_letter_code
_entity_poly.pdbx_strand_id
1 'polypeptide(L)'
;MENITLIINPQAGNSRHRKQIPALVAQLTRLFHIDQTYYTAQDGDARRIARGLAPSVNGRCIVIGGDGTLHDTVNGLQESQNQTVAVGYIPTGTGNDYARAHGIPLQPNRAIAALRHSRPIVTKIGKAVSPEIGTQYFINNFGIGIDARIVYDTNHSETKTGLNRLHLGQFAYLTNILHSSRIKESTRVPRHLAG
;
A
#
# COMPACT_ATOMS: atom_id res chain seq x y z
N MET A 1 -21.66 -13.98 -10.98
CA MET A 1 -21.02 -12.96 -11.84
C MET A 1 -19.75 -12.51 -11.16
N GLU A 2 -18.73 -12.08 -11.91
CA GLU A 2 -17.56 -11.44 -11.31
C GLU A 2 -17.97 -10.02 -10.89
N ASN A 3 -17.84 -9.71 -9.61
CA ASN A 3 -18.20 -8.39 -9.11
C ASN A 3 -16.92 -7.55 -8.97
N ILE A 4 -16.79 -6.46 -9.70
CA ILE A 4 -15.57 -5.64 -9.74
C ILE A 4 -15.86 -4.24 -9.20
N THR A 5 -15.17 -3.91 -8.11
CA THR A 5 -15.18 -2.58 -7.52
C THR A 5 -13.86 -1.86 -7.80
N LEU A 6 -13.93 -0.58 -8.18
CA LEU A 6 -12.77 0.28 -8.30
C LEU A 6 -12.63 1.16 -7.04
N ILE A 7 -11.43 1.22 -6.47
CA ILE A 7 -11.03 2.22 -5.47
C ILE A 7 -9.93 3.07 -6.06
N ILE A 8 -10.18 4.37 -6.20
CA ILE A 8 -9.34 5.28 -6.98
C ILE A 8 -8.85 6.40 -6.07
N ASN A 9 -7.54 6.56 -5.97
CA ASN A 9 -6.94 7.75 -5.38
C ASN A 9 -6.59 8.77 -6.48
N PRO A 10 -7.41 9.83 -6.68
CA PRO A 10 -7.17 10.82 -7.72
C PRO A 10 -5.93 11.68 -7.48
N GLN A 11 -5.41 11.70 -6.24
CA GLN A 11 -4.24 12.48 -5.84
C GLN A 11 -2.93 11.67 -5.87
N ALA A 12 -3.00 10.37 -6.16
CA ALA A 12 -1.81 9.52 -6.22
C ALA A 12 -0.86 9.94 -7.36
N GLY A 13 0.44 9.95 -7.04
CA GLY A 13 1.50 10.21 -8.01
C GLY A 13 1.60 11.66 -8.48
N ASN A 14 2.36 11.83 -9.57
CA ASN A 14 2.61 13.13 -10.17
C ASN A 14 1.45 13.61 -11.06
N SER A 15 1.51 14.88 -11.47
CA SER A 15 0.49 15.53 -12.30
C SER A 15 0.19 14.77 -13.61
N ARG A 16 1.16 14.05 -14.18
CA ARG A 16 0.96 13.23 -15.39
C ARG A 16 0.07 12.03 -15.11
N HIS A 17 0.29 11.28 -14.04
CA HIS A 17 -0.53 10.12 -13.69
C HIS A 17 -1.96 10.54 -13.33
N ARG A 18 -2.14 11.65 -12.59
CA ARG A 18 -3.47 12.17 -12.24
C ARG A 18 -4.32 12.47 -13.47
N LYS A 19 -3.72 13.09 -14.49
CA LYS A 19 -4.40 13.39 -15.77
C LYS A 19 -4.81 12.14 -16.55
N GLN A 20 -4.18 10.99 -16.28
CA GLN A 20 -4.48 9.73 -16.97
C GLN A 20 -5.63 8.96 -16.32
N ILE A 21 -5.98 9.23 -15.06
CA ILE A 21 -6.99 8.46 -14.32
C ILE A 21 -8.32 8.33 -15.08
N PRO A 22 -8.92 9.39 -15.66
CA PRO A 22 -10.16 9.25 -16.41
C PRO A 22 -10.04 8.25 -17.59
N ALA A 23 -8.91 8.27 -18.29
CA ALA A 23 -8.64 7.35 -19.39
C ALA A 23 -8.44 5.90 -18.90
N LEU A 24 -7.79 5.70 -17.74
CA LEU A 24 -7.60 4.39 -17.13
C LEU A 24 -8.95 3.77 -16.69
N VAL A 25 -9.82 4.57 -16.07
CA VAL A 25 -11.17 4.14 -15.69
C VAL A 25 -11.96 3.76 -16.94
N ALA A 26 -11.95 4.59 -17.97
CA ALA A 26 -12.63 4.30 -19.22
C ALA A 26 -12.08 3.05 -19.93
N GLN A 27 -10.79 2.73 -19.76
CA GLN A 27 -10.21 1.49 -20.26
C GLN A 27 -10.69 0.28 -19.44
N LEU A 28 -10.71 0.38 -18.11
CA LEU A 28 -11.19 -0.68 -17.23
C LEU A 28 -12.67 -1.00 -17.48
N THR A 29 -13.53 0.00 -17.57
CA THR A 29 -14.96 -0.17 -17.87
C THR A 29 -15.22 -0.79 -19.24
N ARG A 30 -14.30 -0.64 -20.20
CA ARG A 30 -14.37 -1.32 -21.50
C ARG A 30 -13.95 -2.78 -21.44
N LEU A 31 -13.05 -3.14 -20.52
CA LEU A 31 -12.49 -4.48 -20.40
C LEU A 31 -13.24 -5.37 -19.41
N PHE A 32 -13.93 -4.76 -18.44
CA PHE A 32 -14.55 -5.43 -17.31
C PHE A 32 -15.93 -4.85 -17.04
N HIS A 33 -16.84 -5.68 -16.52
CA HIS A 33 -18.08 -5.19 -15.93
C HIS A 33 -17.76 -4.61 -14.55
N ILE A 34 -17.89 -3.29 -14.40
CA ILE A 34 -17.60 -2.58 -13.14
C ILE A 34 -18.92 -2.29 -12.42
N ASP A 35 -19.10 -2.87 -11.23
CA ASP A 35 -20.33 -2.65 -10.45
C ASP A 35 -20.30 -1.32 -9.72
N GLN A 36 -19.15 -0.98 -9.13
CA GLN A 36 -19.00 0.16 -8.25
C GLN A 36 -17.67 0.85 -8.48
N THR A 37 -17.66 2.17 -8.41
CA THR A 37 -16.46 3.00 -8.50
C THR A 37 -16.45 4.02 -7.38
N TYR A 38 -15.38 4.02 -6.59
CA TYR A 38 -15.19 4.94 -5.48
C TYR A 38 -13.94 5.78 -5.69
N TYR A 39 -14.06 7.09 -5.44
CA TYR A 39 -12.94 8.02 -5.40
C TYR A 39 -12.65 8.38 -3.94
N THR A 40 -11.40 8.25 -3.52
CA THR A 40 -10.96 8.70 -2.19
C THR A 40 -10.81 10.21 -2.18
N ALA A 41 -11.24 10.87 -1.10
CA ALA A 41 -11.06 12.30 -0.90
C ALA A 41 -9.93 12.59 0.10
N GLN A 42 -9.73 11.70 1.07
CA GLN A 42 -8.76 11.85 2.16
C GLN A 42 -8.13 10.51 2.56
N ASP A 43 -7.10 10.59 3.40
CA ASP A 43 -6.43 9.41 3.97
C ASP A 43 -7.42 8.52 4.74
N GLY A 44 -7.27 7.20 4.64
CA GLY A 44 -8.17 6.23 5.27
C GLY A 44 -9.49 5.96 4.53
N ASP A 45 -9.84 6.73 3.50
CA ASP A 45 -11.06 6.46 2.70
C ASP A 45 -11.00 5.07 2.04
N ALA A 46 -9.86 4.71 1.46
CA ALA A 46 -9.69 3.40 0.82
C ALA A 46 -9.93 2.25 1.81
N ARG A 47 -9.47 2.41 3.06
CA ARG A 47 -9.69 1.44 4.15
C ARG A 47 -11.16 1.34 4.51
N ARG A 48 -11.82 2.48 4.70
CA ARG A 48 -13.27 2.55 5.00
C ARG A 48 -14.12 1.92 3.91
N ILE A 49 -13.83 2.23 2.64
CA ILE A 49 -14.54 1.67 1.47
C ILE A 49 -14.33 0.16 1.42
N ALA A 50 -13.08 -0.29 1.49
CA ALA A 50 -12.73 -1.71 1.40
C ALA A 50 -13.36 -2.54 2.52
N ARG A 51 -13.42 -2.00 3.74
CA ARG A 51 -14.10 -2.63 4.88
C ARG A 51 -15.59 -2.84 4.65
N GLY A 52 -16.24 -1.95 3.89
CA GLY A 52 -17.66 -2.04 3.56
C GLY A 52 -17.99 -2.98 2.39
N LEU A 53 -16.99 -3.56 1.72
CA LEU A 53 -17.24 -4.46 0.59
C LEU A 53 -17.82 -5.79 1.08
N ALA A 54 -18.91 -6.21 0.45
CA ALA A 54 -19.53 -7.50 0.70
C ALA A 54 -18.59 -8.66 0.31
N PRO A 55 -18.59 -9.79 1.05
CA PRO A 55 -17.91 -11.00 0.61
C PRO A 55 -18.41 -11.48 -0.75
N SER A 56 -17.50 -11.93 -1.60
CA SER A 56 -17.81 -12.49 -2.92
C SER A 56 -16.66 -13.35 -3.39
N VAL A 57 -16.91 -14.64 -3.62
CA VAL A 57 -15.90 -15.64 -4.03
C VAL A 57 -15.25 -15.28 -5.38
N ASN A 58 -15.96 -14.56 -6.24
CA ASN A 58 -15.45 -14.05 -7.53
C ASN A 58 -15.32 -12.52 -7.54
N GLY A 59 -15.33 -11.90 -6.35
CA GLY A 59 -15.22 -10.46 -6.18
C GLY A 59 -13.80 -9.98 -6.41
N ARG A 60 -13.65 -8.84 -7.08
CA ARG A 60 -12.36 -8.16 -7.25
C ARG A 60 -12.48 -6.70 -6.81
N CYS A 61 -11.49 -6.23 -6.08
CA CYS A 61 -11.28 -4.82 -5.80
C CYS A 61 -10.03 -4.36 -6.54
N ILE A 62 -10.19 -3.50 -7.55
CA ILE A 62 -9.06 -2.94 -8.30
C ILE A 62 -8.72 -1.57 -7.73
N VAL A 63 -7.50 -1.44 -7.22
CA VAL A 63 -6.96 -0.21 -6.65
C VAL A 63 -6.18 0.56 -7.72
N ILE A 64 -6.54 1.82 -7.95
CA ILE A 64 -5.77 2.77 -8.77
C ILE A 64 -5.15 3.79 -7.83
N GLY A 65 -3.85 3.64 -7.52
CA GLY A 65 -3.20 4.47 -6.50
C GLY A 65 -1.72 4.16 -6.27
N GLY A 66 -1.19 4.69 -5.17
CA GLY A 66 0.15 4.32 -4.66
C GLY A 66 0.08 3.21 -3.60
N ASP A 67 1.24 2.86 -3.03
CA ASP A 67 1.35 1.81 -1.99
C ASP A 67 0.46 2.08 -0.77
N GLY A 68 0.30 3.35 -0.37
CA GLY A 68 -0.57 3.71 0.76
C GLY A 68 -2.05 3.39 0.51
N THR A 69 -2.54 3.64 -0.71
CA THR A 69 -3.93 3.31 -1.08
C THR A 69 -4.12 1.79 -1.12
N LEU A 70 -3.14 1.05 -1.65
CA LEU A 70 -3.16 -0.42 -1.63
C LEU A 70 -3.14 -0.96 -0.18
N HIS A 71 -2.29 -0.40 0.67
CA HIS A 71 -2.18 -0.74 2.09
C HIS A 71 -3.51 -0.55 2.83
N ASP A 72 -4.15 0.61 2.64
CA ASP A 72 -5.44 0.92 3.23
C ASP A 72 -6.53 -0.06 2.77
N THR A 73 -6.60 -0.35 1.46
CA THR A 73 -7.56 -1.32 0.92
C THR A 73 -7.39 -2.70 1.54
N VAL A 74 -6.16 -3.21 1.63
CA VAL A 74 -5.92 -4.53 2.24
C VAL A 74 -6.26 -4.54 3.72
N ASN A 75 -5.90 -3.49 4.47
CA ASN A 75 -6.27 -3.41 5.89
C ASN A 75 -7.78 -3.40 6.07
N GLY A 76 -8.52 -2.66 5.23
CA GLY A 76 -9.98 -2.63 5.28
C GLY A 76 -10.62 -4.00 5.05
N LEU A 77 -10.13 -4.74 4.05
CA LEU A 77 -10.60 -6.11 3.78
C LEU A 77 -10.28 -7.08 4.93
N GLN A 78 -9.10 -6.98 5.54
CA GLN A 78 -8.74 -7.84 6.67
C GLN A 78 -9.53 -7.48 7.94
N GLU A 79 -9.84 -6.20 8.17
CA GLU A 79 -10.69 -5.75 9.27
C GLU A 79 -12.11 -6.31 9.19
N SER A 80 -12.69 -6.39 7.99
CA SER A 80 -14.00 -7.01 7.76
C SER A 80 -13.93 -8.53 7.65
N GLN A 81 -12.75 -9.13 7.86
CA GLN A 81 -12.50 -10.56 7.67
C GLN A 81 -12.88 -11.05 6.27
N ASN A 82 -12.90 -10.15 5.29
CA ASN A 82 -13.28 -10.45 3.92
C ASN A 82 -12.05 -10.83 3.09
N GLN A 83 -11.69 -12.12 3.15
CA GLN A 83 -10.58 -12.69 2.39
C GLN A 83 -11.01 -13.24 1.02
N THR A 84 -12.30 -13.17 0.70
CA THR A 84 -12.86 -13.71 -0.55
C THR A 84 -12.66 -12.77 -1.74
N VAL A 85 -12.51 -11.47 -1.49
CA VAL A 85 -12.32 -10.45 -2.53
C VAL A 85 -10.84 -10.37 -2.91
N ALA A 86 -10.53 -10.64 -4.17
CA ALA A 86 -9.18 -10.49 -4.71
C ALA A 86 -8.83 -9.01 -4.94
N VAL A 87 -7.58 -8.63 -4.68
CA VAL A 87 -7.11 -7.25 -4.90
C VAL A 87 -6.27 -7.18 -6.18
N GLY A 88 -6.66 -6.29 -7.09
CA GLY A 88 -5.87 -5.88 -8.25
C GLY A 88 -5.22 -4.53 -8.01
N TYR A 89 -4.03 -4.30 -8.57
CA TYR A 89 -3.28 -3.06 -8.35
C TYR A 89 -2.83 -2.42 -9.66
N ILE A 90 -3.25 -1.17 -9.89
CA ILE A 90 -2.84 -0.30 -11.00
C ILE A 90 -1.97 0.82 -10.40
N PRO A 91 -0.63 0.74 -10.54
CA PRO A 91 0.28 1.64 -9.86
C PRO A 91 0.28 3.03 -10.49
N THR A 92 -0.24 4.02 -9.78
CA THR A 92 -0.18 5.44 -10.17
C THR A 92 0.63 6.30 -9.21
N GLY A 93 1.09 5.75 -8.08
CA GLY A 93 1.94 6.45 -7.12
C GLY A 93 3.35 6.76 -7.62
N THR A 94 4.14 7.44 -6.77
CA THR A 94 5.55 7.79 -7.08
C THR A 94 6.50 6.65 -6.73
N GLY A 95 6.27 6.00 -5.59
CA GLY A 95 6.96 4.77 -5.15
C GLY A 95 6.49 3.60 -5.99
N ASN A 96 5.39 2.95 -5.62
CA ASN A 96 4.90 1.68 -6.19
C ASN A 96 5.87 0.53 -5.93
N ASP A 97 6.36 0.45 -4.70
CA ASP A 97 7.33 -0.57 -4.28
C ASP A 97 6.72 -1.97 -4.34
N TYR A 98 5.42 -2.11 -4.03
CA TYR A 98 4.73 -3.39 -4.21
C TYR A 98 4.74 -3.83 -5.66
N ALA A 99 4.48 -2.90 -6.60
CA ALA A 99 4.48 -3.22 -8.01
C ALA A 99 5.88 -3.65 -8.49
N ARG A 100 6.94 -2.98 -8.02
CA ARG A 100 8.33 -3.38 -8.33
C ARG A 100 8.66 -4.78 -7.80
N ALA A 101 8.34 -5.04 -6.54
CA ALA A 101 8.66 -6.30 -5.87
C ALA A 101 7.92 -7.49 -6.49
N HIS A 102 6.69 -7.28 -6.97
CA HIS A 102 5.83 -8.34 -7.51
C HIS A 102 5.75 -8.38 -9.04
N GLY A 103 6.62 -7.64 -9.74
CA GLY A 103 6.68 -7.66 -11.21
C GLY A 103 5.45 -7.07 -11.90
N ILE A 104 4.65 -6.26 -11.21
CA ILE A 104 3.50 -5.56 -11.80
C ILE A 104 4.03 -4.41 -12.68
N PRO A 105 3.60 -4.30 -13.94
CA PRO A 105 4.07 -3.22 -14.80
C PRO A 105 3.84 -1.83 -14.19
N LEU A 106 4.88 -1.01 -14.12
CA LEU A 106 4.80 0.35 -13.56
C LEU A 106 4.03 1.34 -14.45
N GLN A 107 3.84 1.02 -15.74
CA GLN A 107 2.98 1.81 -16.61
C GLN A 107 1.52 1.39 -16.42
N PRO A 108 0.61 2.29 -15.98
CA PRO A 108 -0.77 1.93 -15.64
C PRO A 108 -1.52 1.17 -16.75
N ASN A 109 -1.38 1.60 -18.01
CA ASN A 109 -2.01 0.92 -19.16
C ASN A 109 -1.52 -0.53 -19.33
N ARG A 110 -0.24 -0.79 -19.05
CA ARG A 110 0.34 -2.14 -19.10
C ARG A 110 -0.12 -2.99 -17.91
N ALA A 111 -0.27 -2.38 -16.72
CA ALA A 111 -0.84 -3.07 -15.56
C ALA A 111 -2.29 -3.49 -15.83
N ILE A 112 -3.11 -2.64 -16.45
CA ILE A 112 -4.47 -2.99 -16.86
C ILE A 112 -4.47 -4.16 -17.85
N ALA A 113 -3.58 -4.14 -18.85
CA ALA A 113 -3.45 -5.23 -19.81
C ALA A 113 -3.04 -6.56 -19.15
N ALA A 114 -2.10 -6.52 -18.20
CA ALA A 114 -1.71 -7.69 -17.42
C ALA A 114 -2.86 -8.23 -16.56
N LEU A 115 -3.64 -7.33 -15.94
CA LEU A 115 -4.75 -7.69 -15.05
C LEU A 115 -5.82 -8.52 -15.77
N ARG A 116 -6.08 -8.24 -17.06
CA ARG A 116 -7.03 -9.01 -17.90
C ARG A 116 -6.72 -10.50 -17.98
N HIS A 117 -5.45 -10.87 -17.97
CA HIS A 117 -5.00 -12.26 -18.11
C HIS A 117 -4.53 -12.87 -16.79
N SER A 118 -4.55 -12.09 -15.71
CA SER A 118 -4.11 -12.51 -14.39
C SER A 118 -5.15 -13.40 -13.69
N ARG A 119 -4.65 -14.33 -12.87
CA ARG A 119 -5.46 -15.07 -11.89
C ARG A 119 -5.06 -14.63 -10.49
N PRO A 120 -6.00 -14.50 -9.54
CA PRO A 120 -5.66 -14.22 -8.15
C PRO A 120 -4.70 -15.29 -7.60
N ILE A 121 -3.67 -14.83 -6.90
CA ILE A 121 -2.75 -15.70 -6.15
C ILE A 121 -2.84 -15.38 -4.67
N VAL A 122 -2.73 -16.41 -3.84
CA VAL A 122 -2.67 -16.22 -2.38
C VAL A 122 -1.29 -15.67 -2.03
N THR A 123 -1.27 -14.51 -1.38
CA THR A 123 -0.04 -13.86 -0.90
C THR A 123 -0.07 -13.77 0.62
N LYS A 124 1.08 -14.03 1.25
CA LYS A 124 1.24 -13.84 2.70
C LYS A 124 1.43 -12.35 2.99
N ILE A 125 0.69 -11.84 3.97
CA ILE A 125 0.84 -10.48 4.49
C ILE A 125 1.32 -10.53 5.94
N GLY A 126 2.09 -9.52 6.35
CA GLY A 126 2.48 -9.35 7.74
C GLY A 126 1.29 -8.87 8.58
N LYS A 127 1.26 -9.26 9.85
CA LYS A 127 0.31 -8.77 10.86
C LYS A 127 1.09 -8.31 12.07
N ALA A 128 0.92 -7.05 12.48
CA ALA A 128 1.41 -6.56 13.76
C ALA A 128 0.23 -6.23 14.66
N VAL A 129 0.41 -6.45 15.95
CA VAL A 129 -0.59 -6.14 16.98
C VAL A 129 0.12 -5.34 18.06
N SER A 130 -0.38 -4.16 18.38
CA SER A 130 0.06 -3.42 19.56
C SER A 130 -1.13 -2.78 20.29
N PRO A 131 -1.00 -2.48 21.60
CA PRO A 131 -2.02 -1.75 22.34
C PRO A 131 -2.31 -0.35 21.77
N GLU A 132 -1.31 0.30 21.17
CA GLU A 132 -1.36 1.70 20.75
C GLU A 132 -2.00 1.89 19.37
N ILE A 133 -1.70 1.00 18.42
CA ILE A 133 -2.14 1.11 17.01
C ILE A 133 -3.10 -0.02 16.58
N GLY A 134 -3.45 -0.90 17.51
CA GLY A 134 -4.30 -2.05 17.25
C GLY A 134 -3.65 -3.10 16.34
N THR A 135 -4.48 -3.79 15.56
CA THR A 135 -4.00 -4.73 14.52
C THR A 135 -3.78 -3.98 13.22
N GLN A 136 -2.57 -4.09 12.65
CA GLN A 136 -2.24 -3.56 11.33
C GLN A 136 -1.65 -4.67 10.45
N TYR A 137 -1.96 -4.60 9.15
CA TYR A 137 -1.47 -5.53 8.15
C TYR A 137 -0.48 -4.85 7.20
N PHE A 138 0.58 -5.56 6.81
CA PHE A 138 1.67 -5.02 6.00
C PHE A 138 1.91 -5.89 4.78
N ILE A 139 2.03 -5.24 3.61
CA ILE A 139 2.20 -5.92 2.32
C ILE A 139 3.63 -5.78 1.79
N ASN A 140 4.32 -4.67 2.11
CA ASN A 140 5.68 -4.40 1.63
C ASN A 140 6.75 -4.60 2.71
N ASN A 141 6.66 -3.86 3.81
CA ASN A 141 7.67 -3.92 4.87
C ASN A 141 7.07 -3.51 6.23
N PHE A 142 7.62 -4.03 7.32
CA PHE A 142 7.30 -3.60 8.68
C PHE A 142 8.61 -3.43 9.46
N GLY A 143 8.89 -2.22 9.96
CA GLY A 143 10.05 -1.91 10.80
C GLY A 143 9.60 -1.58 12.22
N ILE A 144 10.21 -2.22 13.23
CA ILE A 144 9.98 -1.94 14.65
C ILE A 144 11.25 -1.32 15.24
N GLY A 145 11.12 -0.13 15.84
CA GLY A 145 12.21 0.57 16.56
C GLY A 145 13.06 1.49 15.66
N ILE A 146 13.27 2.74 16.14
CA ILE A 146 14.00 3.89 15.53
C ILE A 146 13.56 4.27 14.09
N ASP A 147 13.41 3.31 13.17
CA ASP A 147 12.91 3.47 11.80
C ASP A 147 11.48 4.03 11.75
N ALA A 148 10.59 3.64 12.68
CA ALA A 148 9.23 4.18 12.76
C ALA A 148 9.19 5.66 13.15
N ARG A 149 10.11 6.11 14.01
CA ARG A 149 10.27 7.52 14.40
C ARG A 149 10.77 8.34 13.22
N ILE A 150 11.73 7.80 12.46
CA ILE A 150 12.29 8.45 11.26
C ILE A 150 11.23 8.55 10.17
N VAL A 151 10.42 7.52 9.92
CA VAL A 151 9.30 7.57 8.95
C VAL A 151 8.22 8.56 9.40
N TYR A 152 7.90 8.59 10.69
CA TYR A 152 6.96 9.55 11.27
C TYR A 152 7.45 11.00 11.11
N ASP A 153 8.70 11.29 11.51
CA ASP A 153 9.31 12.63 11.44
C ASP A 153 9.58 13.07 9.98
N THR A 154 9.87 12.13 9.07
CA THR A 154 10.04 12.42 7.63
C THR A 154 8.71 12.71 6.94
N ASN A 155 7.61 12.08 7.37
CA ASN A 155 6.29 12.38 6.84
C ASN A 155 5.72 13.70 7.36
N HIS A 156 6.21 14.20 8.51
CA HIS A 156 5.73 15.41 9.18
C HIS A 156 6.68 16.63 9.08
N SER A 157 7.82 16.54 8.39
CA SER A 157 8.73 17.68 8.22
C SER A 157 8.56 18.39 6.87
N GLU A 158 8.61 19.73 6.89
CA GLU A 158 8.44 20.60 5.71
C GLU A 158 9.60 20.55 4.69
N THR A 159 10.58 19.66 4.88
CA THR A 159 11.79 19.54 4.03
C THR A 159 11.64 18.54 2.88
N LYS A 160 10.41 18.26 2.44
CA LYS A 160 10.12 17.35 1.31
C LYS A 160 10.61 17.85 -0.07
N THR A 161 10.98 19.12 -0.18
CA THR A 161 11.28 19.76 -1.47
C THR A 161 12.77 19.81 -1.81
N GLY A 162 13.67 19.78 -0.81
CA GLY A 162 15.11 19.93 -1.03
C GLY A 162 15.85 18.65 -1.44
N LEU A 163 15.60 17.53 -0.74
CA LEU A 163 16.37 16.30 -0.91
C LEU A 163 15.90 15.40 -2.06
N ASN A 164 14.65 15.52 -2.50
CA ASN A 164 14.15 14.80 -3.68
C ASN A 164 14.86 15.22 -4.98
N ARG A 165 15.52 16.39 -4.99
CA ARG A 165 16.25 16.93 -6.15
C ARG A 165 17.63 16.31 -6.37
N LEU A 166 18.15 15.56 -5.39
CA LEU A 166 19.52 15.03 -5.42
C LEU A 166 19.60 13.49 -5.42
N HIS A 167 18.49 12.76 -5.53
CA HIS A 167 18.46 11.29 -5.40
C HIS A 167 19.12 10.75 -4.11
N LEU A 168 19.26 11.58 -3.07
CA LEU A 168 19.88 11.23 -1.78
C LEU A 168 18.86 10.75 -0.73
N GLY A 169 17.62 10.44 -1.12
CA GLY A 169 16.61 9.91 -0.19
C GLY A 169 17.07 8.65 0.55
N GLN A 170 17.91 7.82 -0.09
CA GLN A 170 18.56 6.67 0.54
C GLN A 170 19.70 7.04 1.49
N PHE A 171 20.37 8.19 1.29
CA PHE A 171 21.46 8.65 2.16
C PHE A 171 20.94 9.40 3.40
N ALA A 172 19.75 9.99 3.35
CA ALA A 172 19.10 10.54 4.55
C ALA A 172 18.85 9.46 5.62
N TYR A 173 18.55 8.23 5.19
CA TYR A 173 18.50 7.06 6.07
C TYR A 173 19.86 6.76 6.70
N LEU A 174 20.94 6.80 5.91
CA LEU A 174 22.31 6.51 6.37
C LEU A 174 22.90 7.56 7.31
N THR A 175 22.61 8.85 7.10
CA THR A 175 23.13 9.92 7.98
C THR A 175 22.54 9.85 9.40
N ASN A 176 21.28 9.41 9.51
CA ASN A 176 20.63 9.22 10.82
C ASN A 176 21.13 7.98 11.56
N ILE A 177 21.55 6.94 10.84
CA ILE A 177 22.20 5.75 11.41
C ILE A 177 23.56 6.10 12.04
N LEU A 178 24.32 7.01 11.43
CA LEU A 178 25.63 7.42 11.96
C LEU A 178 25.53 8.35 13.18
N HIS A 179 24.40 9.04 13.37
CA HIS A 179 24.18 9.88 14.55
C HIS A 179 23.65 9.10 15.76
N SER A 180 23.12 7.88 15.57
CA SER A 180 22.52 7.07 16.64
C SER A 180 23.50 6.13 17.34
N SER A 181 24.76 6.04 16.89
CA SER A 181 25.78 5.13 17.44
C SER A 181 26.34 5.53 18.82
N ARG A 182 25.67 6.41 19.59
CA ARG A 182 26.12 6.88 20.90
C ARG A 182 25.23 6.50 22.10
N ILE A 183 24.20 5.69 21.92
CA ILE A 183 23.38 5.22 23.05
C ILE A 183 23.40 3.69 23.06
N LYS A 184 24.33 3.12 23.84
CA LYS A 184 24.35 1.70 24.22
C LYS A 184 23.73 1.58 25.61
N GLU A 185 22.63 0.87 25.75
CA GLU A 185 22.33 0.15 27.00
C GLU A 185 21.76 -1.23 26.69
N SER A 186 22.28 -2.22 27.41
CA SER A 186 22.03 -3.66 27.27
C SER A 186 21.01 -4.13 28.31
N THR A 187 20.07 -4.99 27.93
CA THR A 187 19.14 -5.65 28.89
C THR A 187 19.14 -7.17 28.70
N ARG A 188 19.28 -7.92 29.81
CA ARG A 188 19.34 -9.40 29.85
C ARG A 188 17.93 -10.00 29.92
N VAL A 189 17.75 -11.19 29.33
CA VAL A 189 16.52 -12.01 29.44
C VAL A 189 16.87 -13.37 30.06
N PRO A 190 16.07 -13.91 31.01
CA PRO A 190 16.37 -15.19 31.66
C PRO A 190 16.02 -16.40 30.78
N ARG A 191 16.84 -17.46 30.90
CA ARG A 191 16.60 -18.80 30.35
C ARG A 191 15.77 -19.62 31.33
N HIS A 192 14.71 -20.28 30.84
CA HIS A 192 14.24 -21.52 31.45
C HIS A 192 14.40 -22.69 30.47
N LEU A 193 15.08 -23.71 30.97
CA LEU A 193 15.41 -24.98 30.34
C LEU A 193 14.16 -25.86 30.28
N ALA A 194 13.91 -26.47 29.11
CA ALA A 194 13.20 -27.74 29.05
C ALA A 194 14.18 -28.86 29.42
N GLY A 195 13.72 -29.87 30.15
CA GLY A 195 14.45 -31.12 30.35
C GLY A 195 14.66 -31.87 29.04
#